data_AF-A0A4R8TE54-F1
#
_entry.id   AF-A0A4R8TE54-F1
#
_cell.length_a   1.000
_cell.length_b   1.000
_cell.length_c   1.000
_cell.angle_alpha   90.00
_cell.angle_beta   90.00
_cell.angle_gamma   90.00
#
_symmetry.space_group_name_H-M   'P 1'
#
loop_
_entity.id
_entity.type
_entity.pdbx_description
1 polymer ?
#
loop_
_entity_poly.entity_id
_entity_poly.type
_entity_poly.pdbx_seq_one_letter_code
_entity_poly.pdbx_strand_id
1 'polypeptide(L)'
;MFKHIHHSMEENMMNDVHDVIKVYYQLSLDSFIRHVTNDIVENFVTCLEGPLMGLSTDWVLALSEEEVRQLARDDDETVRKRAHYDDVIRRLEEASAIVARARSQTRGLGEV
;
A
#
# COMPACT_ATOMS: atom_id res chain seq x y z
N MET A 1 14.36 -10.20 67.49
CA MET A 1 14.95 -8.85 67.43
C MET A 1 14.27 -8.05 66.32
N PHE A 2 12.94 -7.95 66.32
CA PHE A 2 12.15 -7.28 65.26
C PHE A 2 10.89 -6.59 65.81
N LYS A 3 10.85 -6.27 67.12
CA LYS A 3 9.64 -5.70 67.76
C LYS A 3 9.60 -4.16 67.82
N HIS A 4 10.60 -3.48 67.26
CA HIS A 4 10.69 -2.01 67.25
C HIS A 4 11.17 -1.47 65.90
N ILE A 5 10.64 -2.00 64.80
CA ILE A 5 10.73 -1.29 63.53
C ILE A 5 9.64 -0.21 63.58
N HIS A 6 10.04 1.05 63.45
CA HIS A 6 9.10 2.17 63.38
C HIS A 6 8.23 1.99 62.12
N HIS A 7 6.91 2.13 62.22
CA HIS A 7 5.96 1.85 61.12
C HIS A 7 6.32 2.59 59.82
N SER A 8 6.96 3.77 59.92
CA SER A 8 7.47 4.52 58.77
C SER A 8 8.59 3.80 58.00
N MET A 9 9.39 2.96 58.67
CA MET A 9 10.49 2.24 58.05
C MET A 9 10.01 1.02 57.26
N GLU A 10 8.94 0.37 57.71
CA GLU A 10 8.26 -0.69 56.94
C GLU A 10 7.57 -0.10 55.71
N GLU A 11 6.90 1.04 55.87
CA GLU A 11 6.23 1.74 54.77
C GLU A 11 7.22 2.31 53.74
N ASN A 12 8.34 2.87 54.19
CA ASN A 12 9.41 3.30 53.29
C ASN A 12 10.01 2.13 52.51
N MET A 13 10.28 1.00 53.17
CA MET A 13 10.80 -0.19 52.50
C MET A 13 9.80 -0.76 51.48
N MET A 14 8.51 -0.71 51.78
CA MET A 14 7.45 -1.07 50.84
C MET A 14 7.46 -0.14 49.61
N ASN A 15 7.57 1.18 49.83
CA ASN A 15 7.66 2.16 48.75
C ASN A 15 8.91 1.95 47.87
N ASP A 16 10.06 1.69 48.49
CA ASP A 16 11.31 1.41 47.76
C ASP A 16 11.16 0.18 46.84
N VAL A 17 10.51 -0.89 47.33
CA VAL A 17 10.22 -2.08 46.52
C VAL A 17 9.27 -1.74 45.38
N HIS A 18 8.22 -0.95 45.64
CA HIS A 18 7.29 -0.52 44.60
C HIS A 18 7.98 0.32 43.51
N ASP A 19 8.88 1.22 43.89
CA ASP A 19 9.64 2.05 42.95
C ASP A 19 10.57 1.20 42.09
N VAL A 20 11.27 0.23 42.70
CA VAL A 20 12.10 -0.72 41.95
C VAL A 20 11.26 -1.51 40.95
N ILE A 21 10.13 -2.07 41.37
CA ILE A 21 9.23 -2.83 40.47
C ILE A 21 8.73 -1.95 39.34
N LYS A 22 8.35 -0.71 39.63
CA LYS A 22 7.84 0.24 38.63
C LYS A 22 8.89 0.54 37.56
N VAL A 23 10.13 0.80 37.97
CA VAL A 23 11.24 1.06 37.04
C VAL A 23 11.55 -0.18 36.21
N TYR A 24 11.65 -1.36 36.82
CA TYR A 24 11.90 -2.62 36.10
C TYR A 24 10.80 -2.95 35.11
N TYR A 25 9.54 -2.73 35.49
CA TYR A 25 8.40 -2.96 34.60
C TYR A 25 8.48 -2.06 33.38
N GLN A 26 8.74 -0.76 33.56
CA GLN A 26 8.83 0.19 32.46
C GLN A 26 9.97 -0.19 31.50
N LEU A 27 11.15 -0.50 32.03
CA LEU A 27 12.29 -0.92 31.22
C LEU A 27 12.02 -2.24 30.47
N SER A 28 11.35 -3.19 31.14
CA SER A 28 11.01 -4.49 30.54
C SER A 28 9.98 -4.34 29.44
N LEU A 29 8.99 -3.46 29.62
CA LEU A 29 7.98 -3.17 28.63
C LEU A 29 8.60 -2.52 27.38
N ASP A 30 9.46 -1.52 27.57
CA ASP A 30 10.15 -0.87 26.45
C ASP A 30 11.04 -1.86 25.69
N SER A 31 11.76 -2.73 26.41
CA SER A 31 12.57 -3.80 25.82
C SER A 31 11.72 -4.79 25.03
N PHE A 32 10.56 -5.18 25.58
CA PHE A 32 9.63 -6.08 24.92
C PHE A 32 9.06 -5.46 23.63
N ILE A 33 8.60 -4.21 23.69
CA ILE A 33 8.08 -3.50 22.50
C ILE A 33 9.15 -3.43 21.42
N ARG A 34 10.39 -3.09 21.78
CA ARG A 34 11.51 -3.03 20.83
C ARG A 34 11.81 -4.39 20.22
N HIS A 35 11.82 -5.45 21.04
CA HIS A 35 12.08 -6.81 20.57
C HIS A 35 10.99 -7.28 19.60
N VAL A 36 9.72 -7.09 19.96
CA VAL A 36 8.60 -7.46 19.07
C VAL A 36 8.66 -6.68 17.77
N THR A 37 8.85 -5.36 17.83
CA THR A 37 8.83 -4.52 16.63
C THR A 37 10.00 -4.86 15.71
N ASN A 38 11.23 -4.86 16.24
CA ASN A 38 12.42 -4.90 15.40
C ASN A 38 12.86 -6.33 15.11
N ASP A 39 12.77 -7.24 16.08
CA ASP A 39 13.33 -8.58 15.92
C ASP A 39 12.30 -9.59 15.40
N ILE A 40 11.00 -9.34 15.63
CA ILE A 40 9.93 -10.23 15.17
C ILE A 40 9.24 -9.65 13.95
N VAL A 41 8.62 -8.47 14.07
CA VAL A 41 7.77 -7.91 13.01
C VAL A 41 8.61 -7.44 11.83
N GLU A 42 9.62 -6.61 12.04
CA GLU A 42 10.49 -6.14 10.94
C GLU A 42 11.16 -7.32 10.22
N ASN A 43 11.72 -8.28 10.94
CA ASN A 43 12.31 -9.48 10.32
C ASN A 43 11.29 -10.31 9.53
N PHE A 44 10.08 -10.50 10.03
CA PHE A 44 9.03 -11.22 9.30
C PHE A 44 8.65 -10.50 8.00
N VAL A 45 8.49 -9.17 8.08
CA VAL A 45 8.05 -8.33 6.96
C VAL A 45 9.14 -8.19 5.91
N THR A 46 10.41 -8.08 6.32
CA THR A 46 11.58 -7.88 5.44
C THR A 46 12.26 -9.18 4.99
N CYS A 47 11.78 -10.33 5.45
CA CYS A 47 12.28 -11.63 5.01
C CYS A 47 12.20 -11.78 3.47
N LEU A 48 13.12 -12.55 2.88
CA LEU A 48 13.15 -12.93 1.47
C LEU A 48 11.91 -13.72 0.99
N GLU A 49 11.14 -14.29 1.91
CA GLU A 49 9.83 -14.89 1.64
C GLU A 49 8.69 -14.09 2.29
N GLY A 50 9.01 -12.92 2.81
CA GLY A 50 8.09 -12.05 3.52
C GLY A 50 7.07 -11.39 2.60
N PRO A 51 5.98 -10.85 3.17
CA PRO A 51 4.91 -10.23 2.40
C PRO A 51 5.36 -9.04 1.53
N LEU A 52 6.46 -8.37 1.88
CA LEU A 52 7.00 -7.27 1.05
C LEU A 52 7.71 -7.76 -0.21
N MET A 53 8.08 -9.02 -0.32
CA MET A 53 8.76 -9.52 -1.52
C MET A 53 7.84 -9.50 -2.74
N GLY A 54 6.53 -9.64 -2.57
CA GLY A 54 5.54 -9.43 -3.64
C GLY A 54 5.49 -7.99 -4.19
N LEU A 55 6.21 -7.05 -3.58
CA LEU A 55 6.37 -5.67 -4.04
C LEU A 55 7.82 -5.34 -4.44
N SER A 56 8.74 -6.29 -4.34
CA SER A 56 10.13 -6.11 -4.72
C SER A 56 10.29 -6.05 -6.24
N THR A 57 11.27 -5.27 -6.72
CA THR A 57 11.61 -5.23 -8.14
C THR A 57 12.03 -6.60 -8.67
N ASP A 58 12.74 -7.38 -7.87
CA ASP A 58 13.23 -8.71 -8.26
C ASP A 58 12.06 -9.68 -8.47
N TRP A 59 11.05 -9.62 -7.62
CA TRP A 59 9.82 -10.41 -7.80
C TRP A 59 9.06 -9.97 -9.05
N VAL A 60 8.85 -8.66 -9.26
CA VAL A 60 8.15 -8.14 -10.44
C VAL A 60 8.85 -8.55 -11.74
N LEU A 61 10.18 -8.54 -11.76
CA LEU A 61 10.98 -8.95 -12.93
C LEU A 61 11.04 -10.47 -13.12
N ALA A 62 10.75 -11.25 -12.08
CA ALA A 62 10.68 -12.71 -12.15
C ALA A 62 9.31 -13.22 -12.66
N LEU A 63 8.29 -12.36 -12.77
CA LEU A 63 6.97 -12.76 -13.25
C LEU A 63 7.02 -13.26 -14.69
N SER A 64 6.37 -14.40 -14.94
CA SER A 64 6.16 -14.90 -16.29
C SER A 64 5.16 -14.05 -17.07
N GLU A 65 5.18 -14.14 -18.40
CA GLU A 65 4.25 -13.39 -19.26
C GLU A 65 2.79 -13.68 -18.93
N GLU A 66 2.46 -14.92 -18.54
CA GLU A 66 1.11 -15.31 -18.15
C GLU A 66 0.70 -14.69 -16.80
N GLU A 67 1.60 -14.65 -15.82
CA GLU A 67 1.35 -14.00 -14.52
C GLU A 67 1.20 -12.49 -14.68
N VAL A 68 2.05 -11.86 -15.50
CA VAL A 68 1.92 -10.45 -15.86
C VAL A 68 0.57 -10.20 -16.54
N ARG A 69 0.16 -11.08 -17.46
CA ARG A 69 -1.14 -10.97 -18.12
C ARG A 69 -2.29 -11.11 -17.12
N GLN A 70 -2.22 -12.02 -16.16
CA GLN A 70 -3.27 -12.12 -15.14
C GLN A 70 -3.31 -10.90 -14.21
N LEU A 71 -2.15 -10.36 -13.83
CA LEU A 71 -2.05 -9.22 -12.91
C LEU A 71 -2.43 -7.88 -13.58
N ALA A 72 -2.04 -7.70 -14.84
CA ALA A 72 -2.20 -6.46 -15.58
C ALA A 72 -3.37 -6.47 -16.57
N ARG A 73 -4.11 -7.58 -16.69
CA ARG A 73 -5.29 -7.64 -17.58
C ARG A 73 -6.39 -6.75 -17.02
N ASP A 74 -6.74 -5.76 -17.82
CA ASP A 74 -7.95 -4.96 -17.64
C ASP A 74 -9.17 -5.89 -17.54
N ASP A 75 -10.14 -5.52 -16.70
CA ASP A 75 -11.41 -6.24 -16.59
C ASP A 75 -12.09 -6.38 -17.96
N ASP A 76 -12.75 -7.52 -18.19
CA ASP A 76 -13.38 -7.83 -19.49
C ASP A 76 -14.42 -6.78 -19.91
N GLU A 77 -15.11 -6.16 -18.95
CA GLU A 77 -16.03 -5.05 -19.22
C GLU A 77 -15.26 -3.82 -19.72
N THR A 78 -14.11 -3.52 -19.12
CA THR A 78 -13.24 -2.41 -19.53
C THR A 78 -12.70 -2.63 -20.94
N VAL A 79 -12.24 -3.84 -21.25
CA VAL A 79 -11.78 -4.21 -22.60
C VAL A 79 -12.88 -4.05 -23.63
N ARG A 80 -14.10 -4.52 -23.33
CA ARG A 80 -15.26 -4.35 -24.22
C ARG A 80 -15.65 -2.90 -24.43
N LYS A 81 -15.65 -2.10 -23.36
CA LYS A 81 -15.91 -0.65 -23.44
C LYS A 81 -14.87 0.04 -24.31
N ARG A 82 -13.59 -0.26 -24.13
CA ARG A 82 -12.51 0.30 -24.98
C ARG A 82 -12.76 -0.02 -26.45
N ALA A 83 -13.00 -1.29 -26.78
CA ALA A 83 -13.29 -1.70 -28.17
C ALA A 83 -14.54 -1.01 -28.75
N HIS A 84 -15.60 -0.83 -27.94
CA HIS A 84 -16.79 -0.10 -28.36
C HIS A 84 -16.49 1.38 -28.66
N TYR A 85 -15.77 2.06 -27.77
CA TYR A 85 -15.44 3.47 -27.95
C TYR A 85 -14.46 3.69 -29.11
N ASP A 86 -13.52 2.77 -29.34
CA ASP A 86 -12.61 2.83 -30.49
C ASP A 86 -13.40 2.78 -31.82
N ASP A 87 -14.44 1.93 -31.91
CA ASP A 87 -15.32 1.92 -33.09
C ASP A 87 -16.11 3.23 -33.24
N VAL A 88 -16.63 3.76 -32.12
CA VAL A 88 -17.36 5.04 -32.13
C VAL A 88 -16.45 6.19 -32.59
N ILE A 89 -15.21 6.25 -32.10
CA ILE A 89 -14.22 7.25 -32.50
C ILE A 89 -13.96 7.14 -34.01
N ARG A 90 -13.66 5.94 -34.51
CA ARG A 90 -13.41 5.71 -35.93
C ARG A 90 -14.58 6.21 -36.80
N ARG A 91 -15.82 5.90 -36.41
CA ARG A 91 -17.01 6.36 -37.14
C ARG A 91 -17.18 7.88 -37.12
N LEU A 92 -16.86 8.51 -36.00
CA LEU A 92 -16.91 9.97 -35.88
C LEU A 92 -15.81 10.64 -36.73
N GLU A 93 -14.62 10.06 -36.79
CA GLU A 93 -13.52 10.52 -37.65
C GLU A 93 -13.89 10.43 -39.14
N GLU A 94 -14.48 9.30 -39.56
CA GLU A 94 -14.99 9.11 -40.93
C GLU A 94 -16.07 10.16 -41.26
N ALA A 95 -17.04 10.38 -40.37
CA ALA A 95 -18.08 11.37 -40.55
C ALA A 95 -17.51 12.80 -40.63
N SER A 96 -16.54 13.12 -39.77
CA SER A 96 -15.83 14.40 -39.78
C SER A 96 -15.09 14.63 -41.11
N ALA A 97 -14.43 13.59 -41.64
CA ALA A 97 -13.76 13.66 -42.94
C ALA A 97 -14.75 13.92 -44.09
N ILE A 98 -15.94 13.31 -44.05
CA ILE A 98 -17.00 13.54 -45.04
C ILE A 98 -17.49 15.00 -44.96
N VAL A 99 -17.75 15.51 -43.75
CA VAL A 99 -18.18 16.90 -43.55
C VAL A 99 -17.12 17.89 -44.03
N ALA A 100 -15.84 17.63 -43.75
CA ALA A 100 -14.73 18.46 -44.22
C ALA A 100 -14.67 18.50 -45.77
N ARG A 101 -14.83 17.35 -46.43
CA ARG A 101 -14.90 17.26 -47.90
C ARG A 101 -16.10 18.03 -48.45
N ALA A 102 -17.30 17.82 -47.90
CA ALA A 102 -18.50 18.53 -48.32
C ALA A 102 -18.37 20.05 -48.16
N ARG A 103 -17.78 20.52 -47.06
CA ARG A 103 -17.51 21.95 -46.82
C ARG A 103 -16.52 22.54 -47.82
N SER A 104 -15.51 21.79 -48.25
CA SER A 104 -14.57 22.25 -49.27
C SER A 104 -15.24 22.40 -50.65
N GLN A 105 -16.19 21.51 -50.98
CA GLN A 105 -16.92 21.54 -52.25
C GLN A 105 -17.97 22.66 -52.28
N THR A 106 -18.70 22.89 -51.19
CA THR A 106 -19.72 23.96 -51.14
C THR A 106 -19.11 25.36 -51.08
N ARG A 107 -17.89 25.51 -50.58
CA ARG A 107 -17.16 26.79 -50.61
C ARG A 107 -16.84 27.26 -52.04
N GLY A 108 -16.77 26.35 -53.01
CA GLY A 108 -16.62 26.68 -54.43
C GLY A 108 -17.93 27.02 -55.16
N LEU A 109 -19.09 26.86 -54.52
CA LEU A 109 -20.42 27.09 -55.11
C LEU A 109 -21.07 28.40 -54.63
N GLY A 110 -20.37 29.21 -53.83
CA GLY A 110 -20.88 30.44 -53.22
C GLY A 110 -20.47 31.74 -53.90
N GLU A 111 -19.74 31.70 -55.02
CA GLU A 111 -19.46 32.87 -55.87
C GLU A 111 -20.30 32.78 -57.16
N VAL A 112 -21.57 33.18 -57.08
CA VAL A 112 -22.40 33.60 -58.21
C VAL A 112 -23.16 34.85 -57.80
#